data_AF-A0A6P2GJT2-F1
#
_entry.id   AF-A0A6P2GJT2-F1
#
_cell.length_a   1.000
_cell.length_b   1.000
_cell.length_c   1.000
_cell.angle_alpha   90.00
_cell.angle_beta   90.00
_cell.angle_gamma   90.00
#
_symmetry.space_group_name_H-M   'P 1'
#
loop_
_entity.id
_entity.type
_entity.pdbx_description
1 polymer ?
#
loop_
_entity_poly.entity_id
_entity_poly.type
_entity_poly.pdbx_seq_one_letter_code
_entity_poly.pdbx_strand_id
1 'polypeptide(L)'
;MRSRRWRHLDTCEYRTIVWGEVPRIKCPEHGCLTIRVPWADPGRRYTNAFEMYVMECLRETPLHAVSRRLGLSRGAINGIEQHAMKRMPTEWWRTQRVG
;
A
#
# COMPACT_ATOMS: atom_id res chain seq x y z
N MET A 1 3.04 -5.01 -22.90
CA MET A 1 2.39 -4.50 -21.67
C MET A 1 3.45 -4.38 -20.57
N ARG A 2 3.23 -3.58 -19.51
CA ARG A 2 4.20 -3.49 -18.41
C ARG A 2 3.77 -4.39 -17.26
N SER A 3 4.57 -5.41 -16.97
CA SER A 3 4.39 -6.24 -15.79
C SER A 3 4.60 -5.41 -14.52
N ARG A 4 3.68 -5.54 -13.56
CA ARG A 4 3.73 -4.89 -12.27
C ARG A 4 3.69 -5.95 -11.18
N ARG A 5 4.30 -5.63 -10.03
CA ARG A 5 4.29 -6.45 -8.83
C ARG A 5 3.83 -5.58 -7.68
N TRP A 6 2.95 -6.11 -6.84
CA TRP A 6 2.51 -5.49 -5.61
C TRP A 6 2.78 -6.43 -4.45
N ARG A 7 3.41 -5.91 -3.41
CA ARG A 7 3.55 -6.63 -2.15
C ARG A 7 2.18 -6.71 -1.47
N HIS A 8 1.78 -7.94 -1.15
CA HIS A 8 0.55 -8.25 -0.42
C HIS A 8 0.87 -8.79 0.97
N LEU A 9 -0.19 -9.02 1.76
CA LEU A 9 -0.11 -9.65 3.08
C LEU A 9 0.61 -10.99 2.99
N ASP A 10 1.41 -11.30 4.01
CA ASP A 10 2.02 -12.62 4.11
C ASP A 10 0.94 -13.69 4.23
N THR A 11 1.14 -14.79 3.51
CA THR A 11 0.19 -15.91 3.48
C THR A 11 0.95 -17.15 3.86
N CYS A 12 0.49 -17.86 4.90
CA CYS A 12 1.17 -19.04 5.43
C CYS A 12 2.65 -18.79 5.74
N GLU A 13 2.98 -17.62 6.30
CA GLU A 13 4.36 -17.18 6.59
C GLU A 13 5.23 -16.90 5.35
N TYR A 14 4.68 -16.95 4.14
CA TYR A 14 5.38 -16.64 2.91
C TYR A 14 5.10 -15.23 2.41
N ARG A 15 6.14 -14.64 1.81
CA ARG A 15 6.05 -13.36 1.12
C ARG A 15 5.17 -13.45 -0.13
N THR A 16 3.94 -12.96 -0.02
CA THR A 16 2.99 -12.91 -1.13
C THR A 16 3.16 -11.68 -2.00
N ILE A 17 3.23 -11.90 -3.31
CA ILE A 17 3.28 -10.85 -4.34
C ILE A 17 2.12 -11.07 -5.31
N VAL A 18 1.30 -10.04 -5.49
CA VAL A 18 0.36 -9.99 -6.62
C VAL A 18 1.15 -9.56 -7.85
N TRP A 19 1.11 -10.38 -8.89
CA TRP A 19 1.72 -10.07 -10.18
C TRP A 19 0.64 -9.91 -11.24
N GLY A 20 0.83 -8.98 -12.15
CA GLY A 20 -0.07 -8.83 -13.29
C GLY A 20 0.42 -7.82 -14.31
N GLU A 21 -0.07 -7.97 -15.53
CA GLU A 21 0.13 -7.00 -16.60
C GLU A 21 -1.03 -6.01 -16.60
N VAL A 22 -0.72 -4.72 -16.49
CA VAL A 22 -1.76 -3.67 -16.50
C VAL A 22 -1.75 -2.98 -17.85
N PRO A 23 -2.86 -3.03 -18.61
CA PRO A 23 -2.94 -2.35 -19.89
C PRO A 23 -2.79 -0.83 -19.73
N ARG A 24 -2.13 -0.22 -20.72
CA ARG A 24 -2.08 1.23 -20.86
C ARG A 24 -2.89 1.63 -22.07
N ILE A 25 -3.85 2.52 -21.87
CA ILE A 25 -4.74 3.04 -22.90
C ILE A 25 -4.21 4.41 -23.33
N LYS A 26 -4.08 4.65 -24.63
CA LYS A 26 -3.81 5.99 -25.16
C LYS A 26 -5.14 6.68 -25.40
N CYS A 27 -5.49 7.61 -24.52
CA CYS A 27 -6.62 8.51 -24.71
C CYS A 27 -6.13 9.75 -25.48
N PRO A 28 -6.80 10.15 -26.58
CA PRO A 28 -6.43 11.34 -27.34
C PRO A 28 -6.41 12.63 -26.50
N GLU A 29 -7.29 12.73 -25.51
CA GLU A 29 -7.43 13.92 -24.64
C GLU A 29 -6.52 13.86 -23.41
N HIS A 30 -6.39 12.68 -22.79
CA HIS A 30 -5.76 12.51 -21.48
C HIS A 30 -4.37 11.85 -21.53
N GLY A 31 -3.88 11.53 -22.73
CA GLY A 31 -2.60 10.85 -22.93
C GLY A 31 -2.63 9.37 -22.51
N CYS A 32 -1.50 8.85 -22.01
CA CYS A 32 -1.34 7.42 -21.74
C CYS A 32 -1.76 7.03 -20.31
N LEU A 33 -3.02 6.61 -20.16
CA LEU A 33 -3.61 6.16 -18.90
C LEU A 33 -3.29 4.69 -18.61
N THR A 34 -3.14 4.35 -17.33
CA THR A 34 -3.03 2.96 -16.87
C THR A 34 -4.35 2.56 -16.22
N ILE A 35 -4.90 1.40 -16.58
CA ILE A 35 -6.15 0.91 -15.99
C ILE A 35 -5.96 0.74 -14.47
N ARG A 36 -7.00 1.07 -13.69
CA ARG A 36 -6.99 0.85 -12.24
C ARG A 36 -7.18 -0.63 -11.94
N VAL A 37 -6.38 -1.15 -11.03
CA VAL A 37 -6.56 -2.50 -10.47
C VAL A 37 -7.28 -2.39 -9.14
N PRO A 38 -8.14 -3.36 -8.77
CA PRO A 38 -8.97 -3.23 -7.56
C PRO A 38 -8.16 -3.35 -6.26
N TRP A 39 -6.97 -3.95 -6.30
CA TRP A 39 -6.14 -4.21 -5.11
C TRP A 39 -5.08 -3.14 -4.81
N ALA A 40 -4.86 -2.14 -5.68
CA ALA A 40 -3.82 -1.14 -5.47
C ALA A 40 -4.08 0.16 -6.23
N ASP A 41 -3.79 1.29 -5.58
CA ASP A 41 -3.92 2.60 -6.19
C ASP A 41 -2.84 2.84 -7.28
N PRO A 42 -3.07 3.78 -8.22
CA PRO A 42 -2.13 4.08 -9.30
C PRO A 42 -0.71 4.40 -8.79
N GLY A 43 0.29 3.81 -9.43
CA GLY A 43 1.71 4.01 -9.08
C GLY A 43 2.19 3.33 -7.80
N ARG A 44 1.30 2.69 -7.03
CA ARG A 44 1.69 2.01 -5.78
C ARG A 44 2.37 0.67 -6.03
N ARG A 45 3.27 0.32 -5.10
CA ARG A 45 4.01 -0.96 -5.03
C ARG A 45 3.44 -1.92 -3.98
N TYR A 46 2.49 -1.45 -3.19
CA TYR A 46 1.82 -2.21 -2.14
C TYR A 46 0.34 -2.34 -2.50
N THR A 47 -0.27 -3.43 -2.08
CA THR A 47 -1.73 -3.56 -2.14
C THR A 47 -2.38 -2.69 -1.06
N ASN A 48 -3.61 -2.27 -1.31
CA ASN A 48 -4.41 -1.47 -0.39
C ASN A 48 -4.57 -2.17 0.98
N ALA A 49 -4.71 -3.48 0.99
CA ALA A 49 -4.76 -4.31 2.19
C ALA A 49 -3.42 -4.32 2.96
N PHE A 50 -2.29 -4.43 2.25
CA PHE A 50 -0.97 -4.40 2.89
C PHE A 50 -0.67 -3.04 3.51
N GLU A 51 -1.02 -1.95 2.83
CA GLU A 51 -0.86 -0.60 3.40
C GLU A 51 -1.68 -0.42 4.69
N MET A 52 -2.91 -0.96 4.74
CA MET A 52 -3.72 -0.93 5.96
C MET A 52 -3.12 -1.73 7.09
N TYR A 53 -2.65 -2.93 6.82
CA TYR A 53 -2.00 -3.78 7.82
C TYR A 53 -0.75 -3.12 8.43
N VAL A 54 0.04 -2.40 7.61
CA VAL A 54 1.18 -1.61 8.11
C VAL A 54 0.69 -0.50 9.06
N MET A 55 -0.37 0.21 8.69
CA MET A 55 -0.95 1.27 9.55
C MET A 55 -1.49 0.71 10.87
N GLU A 56 -2.12 -0.46 10.85
CA GLU A 56 -2.56 -1.18 12.05
C GLU A 56 -1.37 -1.55 12.95
N CYS A 57 -0.31 -2.12 12.38
CA CYS A 57 0.90 -2.43 13.13
C CYS A 57 1.53 -1.19 13.78
N LEU A 58 1.57 -0.04 13.07
CA LEU A 58 2.15 1.20 13.58
C LEU A 58 1.37 1.80 14.76
N ARG A 59 0.11 1.40 14.96
CA ARG A 59 -0.69 1.84 16.11
C ARG A 59 -0.25 1.18 17.41
N GLU A 60 0.18 -0.08 17.34
CA GLU A 60 0.48 -0.89 18.53
C GLU A 60 1.99 -1.08 18.73
N THR A 61 2.78 -0.89 17.67
CA THR A 61 4.20 -1.25 17.64
C THR A 61 5.03 -0.07 17.12
N PRO A 62 6.17 0.25 17.76
CA PRO A 62 7.03 1.33 17.30
C PRO A 62 7.57 1.05 15.89
N LEU A 63 7.73 2.11 15.09
CA LEU A 63 8.11 2.04 13.67
C LEU A 63 9.31 1.13 13.40
N HIS A 64 10.34 1.16 14.24
CA HIS A 64 11.54 0.35 14.04
C HIS A 64 11.25 -1.16 14.16
N ALA A 65 10.32 -1.57 15.02
CA ALA A 65 9.92 -2.96 15.17
C ALA A 65 9.02 -3.41 14.00
N VAL A 66 8.12 -2.55 13.52
CA VAL A 66 7.34 -2.78 12.29
C VAL A 66 8.26 -2.91 11.07
N SER A 67 9.24 -2.02 10.94
CA SER A 67 10.27 -2.05 9.88
C SER A 67 11.01 -3.38 9.85
N ARG A 68 11.49 -3.86 11.00
CA ARG A 68 12.15 -5.16 11.12
C ARG A 68 11.21 -6.31 10.77
N ARG A 69 10.00 -6.35 11.35
CA ARG A 69 9.04 -7.44 11.19
C ARG A 69 8.58 -7.61 9.74
N LEU A 70 8.33 -6.49 9.04
CA LEU A 70 7.78 -6.50 7.68
C LEU A 70 8.85 -6.36 6.60
N GLY A 71 10.12 -6.16 6.97
CA GLY A 71 11.22 -5.94 6.04
C GLY A 71 11.06 -4.69 5.20
N LEU A 72 10.51 -3.61 5.78
CA LEU A 72 10.27 -2.34 5.11
C LEU A 72 11.28 -1.29 5.53
N SER A 73 11.75 -0.47 4.59
CA SER A 73 12.55 0.71 4.93
C SER A 73 11.69 1.80 5.59
N ARG A 74 12.31 2.66 6.38
CA ARG A 74 11.61 3.83 6.97
C ARG A 74 10.94 4.70 5.90
N GLY A 75 11.60 4.92 4.77
CA GLY A 75 11.02 5.67 3.65
C GLY A 75 9.80 4.98 3.03
N ALA A 76 9.80 3.64 2.96
CA ALA A 76 8.63 2.89 2.52
C ALA A 76 7.45 3.03 3.48
N ILE A 77 7.71 2.93 4.80
CA ILE A 77 6.70 3.10 5.83
C ILE A 77 6.09 4.51 5.78
N ASN A 78 6.93 5.55 5.75
CA ASN A 78 6.45 6.94 5.64
C ASN A 78 5.61 7.15 4.36
N GLY A 79 6.02 6.56 3.24
CA GLY A 79 5.28 6.64 1.97
C GLY A 79 3.96 5.87 1.98
N ILE A 80 3.80 4.86 2.84
CA ILE A 80 2.53 4.17 3.10
C ILE A 80 1.66 5.05 4.00
N GLU A 81 2.20 5.56 5.10
CA GLU A 81 1.48 6.41 6.05
C GLU A 81 0.89 7.66 5.38
N GLN A 82 1.70 8.41 4.65
CA GLN A 82 1.24 9.59 3.91
C GLN A 82 0.16 9.26 2.88
N HIS A 83 0.23 8.08 2.27
CA HIS A 83 -0.76 7.66 1.28
C HIS A 83 -2.06 7.24 1.94
N ALA A 84 -1.99 6.44 3.01
CA ALA A 84 -3.14 6.04 3.80
C ALA A 84 -3.87 7.25 4.40
N MET A 85 -3.14 8.24 4.93
CA MET A 85 -3.70 9.50 5.45
C MET A 85 -4.44 10.32 4.38
N LYS A 86 -4.05 10.24 3.10
CA LYS A 86 -4.78 10.90 2.01
C LYS A 86 -6.08 10.17 1.65
N ARG A 87 -6.14 8.86 1.88
CA ARG A 87 -7.29 8.02 1.56
C ARG A 87 -8.32 7.98 2.69
N MET A 88 -7.88 8.14 3.93
CA MET A 88 -8.69 7.97 5.13
C MET A 88 -9.04 9.31 5.77
N PRO A 89 -10.28 9.49 6.26
CA PRO A 89 -10.63 10.68 7.02
C PRO A 89 -9.76 10.85 8.26
N THR A 90 -9.40 12.09 8.59
CA THR A 90 -8.53 12.39 9.74
C THR A 90 -9.14 11.93 11.07
N GLU A 91 -10.47 11.76 11.16
CA GLU A 91 -11.09 11.17 12.35
C GLU A 91 -10.68 9.71 12.59
N TRP A 92 -10.39 8.91 11.55
CA TRP A 92 -10.06 7.48 11.70
C TRP A 92 -8.87 7.24 12.64
N TRP A 93 -7.87 8.11 12.64
CA TRP A 93 -6.76 7.98 13.59
C TRP A 93 -7.15 8.43 14.99
N ARG A 94 -8.01 9.47 15.11
CA ARG A 94 -8.39 10.09 16.38
C ARG A 94 -9.24 9.17 17.24
N THR A 95 -10.24 8.52 16.64
CA THR A 95 -11.23 7.72 17.37
C THR A 95 -10.66 6.42 17.92
N GLN A 96 -9.49 5.98 17.45
CA GLN A 96 -8.94 4.68 17.82
C GLN A 96 -7.59 4.77 18.56
N ARG A 97 -7.11 5.94 19.01
CA ARG A 97 -5.85 6.04 19.80
C ARG A 97 -6.08 5.92 21.33
N VAL A 98 -7.30 5.62 21.74
CA VAL A 98 -7.66 5.31 23.14
C VAL A 98 -7.69 3.79 23.29
N GLY A 99 -6.65 3.27 23.93
CA GLY A 99 -6.43 1.87 24.26
C GLY A 99 -5.09 1.77 24.97
#